data_AF-A0A6G9NA98-F1
#
_entry.id   AF-A0A6G9NA98-F1
#
_cell.length_a   1.000
_cell.length_b   1.000
_cell.length_c   1.000
_cell.angle_alpha   90.00
_cell.angle_beta   90.00
_cell.angle_gamma   90.00
#
_symmetry.space_group_name_H-M   'P 1'
#
loop_
_entity.id
_entity.type
_entity.pdbx_description
1 polymer ?
#
loop_
_entity_poly.entity_id
_entity_poly.type
_entity_poly.pdbx_seq_one_letter_code
_entity_poly.pdbx_strand_id
1 'polypeptide(L)' 'MVVSDGLALTLAGIGIALAVPLTFMVANWVRKNVDHGEARFDSSGRMISDEEERDEA' A
#
# COMPACT_ATOMS: atom_id res chain seq x y z
N MET A 1 -0.34 -34.59 10.10
CA MET A 1 0.29 -34.13 8.84
C MET A 1 1.75 -33.91 9.14
N VAL A 2 2.63 -34.81 8.70
CA VAL A 2 4.08 -34.62 8.89
C VAL A 2 4.54 -33.59 7.88
N VAL A 3 4.84 -32.38 8.33
CA VAL A 3 5.56 -31.41 7.51
C VAL A 3 6.96 -31.99 7.36
N SER A 4 7.35 -32.40 6.14
CA SER A 4 8.73 -32.83 5.91
C SER A 4 9.65 -31.63 6.09
N ASP A 5 10.81 -31.84 6.70
CA ASP A 5 11.78 -30.75 6.94
C ASP A 5 12.16 -30.02 5.64
N GLY A 6 12.21 -30.75 4.52
CA GLY A 6 12.43 -30.18 3.19
C GLY A 6 11.31 -29.25 2.73
N LEU A 7 10.05 -29.58 3.02
CA LEU A 7 8.91 -28.73 2.70
C LEU A 7 8.90 -27.47 3.58
N ALA A 8 9.21 -27.60 4.86
CA ALA A 8 9.36 -26.47 5.78
C ALA A 8 10.48 -25.52 5.35
N LEU A 9 11.67 -26.05 5.05
CA LEU A 9 12.81 -25.24 4.59
C LEU A 9 12.50 -24.52 3.27
N THR A 10 11.81 -25.19 2.34
CA THR A 10 11.46 -24.60 1.05
C THR A 10 10.48 -23.44 1.22
N LEU A 11 9.44 -23.62 2.04
CA LEU A 11 8.49 -22.54 2.34
C LEU A 11 9.16 -21.37 3.07
N ALA A 12 10.05 -21.65 4.02
CA ALA A 12 10.81 -20.61 4.70
C ALA A 12 11.71 -19.82 3.73
N GLY A 13 12.41 -20.52 2.82
CA GLY A 13 13.23 -19.88 1.79
C GLY A 13 12.42 -18.98 0.86
N ILE A 14 11.25 -19.44 0.42
CA ILE A 14 10.33 -18.64 -0.40
C ILE A 14 9.84 -17.41 0.39
N GLY A 15 9.46 -17.60 1.65
CA GLY A 15 9.01 -16.49 2.51
C GLY A 15 10.10 -15.42 2.69
N ILE A 16 11.35 -15.84 2.91
CA ILE A 16 12.48 -14.91 3.04
C ILE A 16 12.74 -14.17 1.71
N ALA A 17 12.77 -14.89 0.59
CA ALA A 17 13.01 -14.29 -0.72
C ALA A 17 11.92 -13.27 -1.11
N LEU A 18 10.66 -13.54 -0.72
CA LEU A 18 9.53 -12.68 -1.04
C LEU A 18 9.27 -11.58 0.00
N ALA A 19 9.87 -11.64 1.19
CA ALA A 19 9.60 -10.67 2.26
C ALA A 19 9.79 -9.22 1.80
N VAL A 20 10.96 -8.91 1.24
CA VAL A 20 11.30 -7.56 0.75
C VAL A 20 10.37 -7.10 -0.39
N PRO A 21 10.24 -7.81 -1.52
CA PRO A 21 9.41 -7.34 -2.63
C PRO A 21 7.93 -7.23 -2.25
N LEU A 22 7.40 -8.12 -1.40
CA LEU A 22 6.02 -8.02 -0.93
C LEU A 22 5.80 -6.79 -0.06
N THR A 23 6.73 -6.44 0.83
CA THR A 23 6.64 -5.21 1.62
C THR A 23 6.55 -3.97 0.73
N PHE A 24 7.41 -3.86 -0.30
CA PHE A 24 7.36 -2.72 -1.23
C PHE A 24 6.11 -2.73 -2.10
N MET A 25 5.63 -3.90 -2.52
CA MET A 25 4.39 -4.02 -3.29
C MET A 25 3.18 -3.56 -2.46
N VAL A 26 3.09 -3.96 -1.19
CA VAL A 26 2.05 -3.53 -0.27
C VAL A 26 2.17 -2.02 0.01
N ALA A 27 3.37 -1.50 0.26
CA ALA A 27 3.56 -0.06 0.47
C ALA A 27 3.14 0.78 -0.75
N ASN A 28 3.48 0.32 -1.96
CA ASN A 28 3.05 0.96 -3.21
C ASN A 28 1.54 0.84 -3.43
N TRP A 29 0.94 -0.29 -3.06
CA TRP A 29 -0.51 -0.47 -3.11
C TRP A 29 -1.21 0.49 -2.16
N VAL A 30 -0.75 0.59 -0.91
CA VAL A 30 -1.24 1.57 0.08
C VAL A 30 -1.10 2.98 -0.48
N ARG A 31 0.06 3.35 -1.03
CA ARG A 31 0.29 4.66 -1.65
C ARG A 31 -0.73 5.00 -2.75
N LYS A 32 -1.25 4.01 -3.47
CA LYS A 32 -2.14 4.23 -4.62
C LYS A 32 -3.61 4.08 -4.31
N ASN A 33 -3.97 3.29 -3.31
CA ASN A 33 -5.35 2.85 -3.09
C ASN A 33 -5.90 3.26 -1.72
N VAL A 34 -5.04 3.69 -0.79
CA VAL A 34 -5.49 4.38 0.41
C VAL A 34 -5.54 5.85 0.06
N ASP A 35 -6.72 6.45 0.17
CA ASP A 35 -6.85 7.90 0.03
C ASP A 35 -5.88 8.54 1.02
N HIS A 36 -4.91 9.26 0.47
CA HIS A 36 -4.02 10.07 1.27
C HIS A 36 -4.88 11.26 1.65
N GLY A 37 -5.64 11.09 2.74
CA GLY A 37 -6.39 12.15 3.38
C GLY A 37 -5.44 13.18 3.97
N GLU A 38 -4.50 13.71 3.18
CA GLU A 38 -4.26 15.14 3.21
C GLU A 38 -5.60 15.79 2.90
N ALA A 39 -6.43 15.92 3.94
CA ALA A 39 -7.37 17.01 3.97
C ALA A 39 -6.49 18.25 3.82
N ARG A 40 -6.33 18.70 2.56
CA ARG A 40 -5.56 19.86 2.21
C ARG A 40 -6.43 21.02 2.65
N PHE A 41 -6.23 21.48 3.86
CA PHE A 41 -6.95 22.65 4.34
C PHE A 41 -6.24 23.88 3.79
N ASP A 42 -6.98 24.77 3.12
CA ASP A 42 -6.47 26.11 2.82
C ASP A 42 -6.07 26.81 4.14
N SER A 43 -5.25 27.86 4.07
CA SER A 43 -4.93 28.77 5.19
C SER A 43 -6.17 29.34 5.92
N SER A 44 -7.34 29.24 5.28
CA SER A 44 -8.67 29.57 5.82
C SER A 44 -9.38 28.42 6.55
N GLY A 45 -8.79 27.22 6.65
CA GLY A 45 -9.33 26.05 7.34
C GLY A 45 -10.40 25.26 6.58
N ARG A 46 -10.59 25.54 5.28
CA ARG A 46 -11.56 24.85 4.41
C ARG A 46 -10.88 23.70 3.65
N MET A 47 -11.58 22.57 3.50
CA MET A 47 -11.06 21.45 2.70
C MET A 47 -10.95 21.86 1.22
N ILE A 48 -9.76 21.67 0.66
CA ILE A 48 -9.48 21.69 -0.77
C ILE A 48 -9.72 20.26 -1.24
N SER A 49 -10.92 19.99 -1.73
CA SER A 49 -11.17 18.79 -2.54
C SER A 49 -10.85 19.13 -3.98
N ASP A 50 -9.92 18.39 -4.61
CA ASP A 50 -9.54 18.52 -6.03
C ASP A 50 -10.71 18.24 -7.02
N GLU A 51 -11.93 18.00 -6.52
CA GLU A 51 -13.12 17.69 -7.30
C GLU A 51 -13.84 18.92 -7.91
N GLU A 52 -13.52 20.16 -7.50
CA GLU A 52 -14.15 21.36 -8.06
C GLU A 52 -13.53 21.85 -9.39
N GLU A 53 -12.29 21.47 -9.73
CA GLU A 53 -11.62 21.93 -10.97
C GLU A 53 -12.09 21.19 -12.24
N ARG A 54 -12.87 20.10 -12.11
CA ARG A 54 -13.33 19.31 -13.28
C ARG A 54 -14.64 19.77 -13.89
N ASP A 55 -15.41 20.64 -13.22
CA ASP A 55 -16.72 21.11 -13.71
C ASP A 55 -16.68 22.51 -14.35
N GLU A 56 -15.51 23.16 -14.44
CA GLU A 56 -15.36 24.49 -15.05
C GLU A 56 -14.41 24.59 -16.26
N ALA A 57 -14.11 23.49 -16.97
CA ALA A 57 -13.31 23.52 -18.20
C ALA A 57 -14.02 22.90 -19.42
#